data_AF-A0A085N1I4-F1
#
_entry.id   AF-A0A085N1I4-F1
#
_cell.length_a   1.000
_cell.length_b   1.000
_cell.length_c   1.000
_cell.angle_alpha   90.00
_cell.angle_beta   90.00
_cell.angle_gamma   90.00
#
_symmetry.space_group_name_H-M   'P 1'
#
loop_
_entity.id
_entity.type
_entity.pdbx_description
1 polymer ?
#
loop_
_entity_poly.entity_id
_entity_poly.type
_entity_poly.pdbx_seq_one_letter_code
_entity_poly.pdbx_strand_id
1 'polypeptide(L)'
;MTALRNLRAENERMITKADKGNVVVVLDRSTYIEKMNHLLDSSTYCSLLSDPTDRTRKALRSLLLDYARQSKEDKLSRLANHLKYSSTFKCPEMYGLPKIDKPDIPFRPIVCSINSITYELSSHLKDVIQPLVRNEDLL
;
A
#
# COMPACT_ATOMS: atom_id res chain seq x y z
N MET A 1 22.64 -19.13 -12.87
CA MET A 1 21.51 -18.18 -12.64
C MET A 1 21.16 -17.42 -13.92
N THR A 2 20.95 -18.11 -15.04
CA THR A 2 20.71 -17.47 -16.35
C THR A 2 19.22 -17.53 -16.74
N ALA A 3 18.56 -18.66 -16.49
CA ALA A 3 17.14 -18.85 -16.81
C ALA A 3 16.20 -17.85 -16.13
N LEU A 4 16.32 -17.61 -14.82
CA LEU A 4 15.47 -16.63 -14.11
C LEU A 4 15.72 -15.19 -14.55
N ARG A 5 16.94 -14.86 -14.98
CA ARG A 5 17.27 -13.52 -15.51
C ARG A 5 16.66 -13.33 -16.90
N ASN A 6 16.72 -14.36 -17.74
CA ASN A 6 16.09 -14.35 -19.06
C ASN A 6 14.56 -14.25 -18.92
N LEU A 7 13.97 -15.04 -18.02
CA LEU A 7 12.55 -15.00 -17.72
C LEU A 7 12.08 -13.63 -17.20
N ARG A 8 12.93 -12.94 -16.42
CA ARG A 8 12.65 -11.57 -15.96
C ARG A 8 12.81 -10.54 -17.08
N ALA A 9 13.68 -10.79 -18.06
CA ALA A 9 13.87 -9.91 -19.21
C ALA A 9 12.71 -10.01 -20.21
N GLU A 10 12.02 -11.15 -20.24
CA GLU A 10 10.77 -11.35 -20.98
C GLU A 10 9.61 -10.59 -20.30
N ASN A 11 9.12 -9.51 -20.93
CA ASN A 11 8.03 -8.70 -20.39
C ASN A 11 6.65 -9.39 -20.39
N GLU A 12 6.53 -10.54 -21.05
CA GLU A 12 5.29 -11.31 -21.19
C GLU A 12 4.97 -12.12 -19.92
N ARG A 13 5.98 -12.44 -19.11
CA ARG A 13 5.82 -13.24 -17.90
C ARG A 13 6.04 -12.40 -16.65
N MET A 14 5.25 -12.69 -15.63
CA MET A 14 5.33 -12.07 -14.32
C MET A 14 5.80 -13.08 -13.30
N ILE A 15 6.74 -12.65 -12.45
CA ILE A 15 7.21 -13.42 -11.29
C ILE A 15 6.66 -12.73 -10.05
N THR A 16 5.86 -13.44 -9.25
CA THR A 16 5.28 -12.94 -8.01
C THR A 16 5.35 -13.99 -6.90
N LYS A 17 4.95 -13.63 -5.68
CA LYS A 17 4.82 -14.57 -4.57
C LYS A 17 3.39 -15.08 -4.48
N ALA A 18 3.23 -16.34 -4.08
CA ALA A 18 1.95 -16.85 -3.67
C ALA A 18 1.49 -16.19 -2.36
N ASP A 19 0.18 -16.18 -2.17
CA ASP A 19 -0.46 -15.67 -0.96
C ASP A 19 -0.07 -16.43 0.32
N LYS A 20 0.26 -17.72 0.19
CA LYS A 20 0.67 -18.62 1.27
C LYS A 20 1.79 -19.55 0.83
N GLY A 21 2.50 -20.11 1.82
CA GLY A 21 3.46 -21.20 1.60
C GLY A 21 4.86 -20.76 1.13
N ASN A 22 5.16 -19.46 1.09
CA ASN A 22 6.45 -18.93 0.62
C ASN A 22 6.86 -19.46 -0.77
N VAL A 23 5.87 -19.61 -1.66
CA VAL A 23 6.05 -20.14 -3.02
C VAL A 23 6.21 -19.00 -4.01
N VAL A 24 7.07 -19.18 -5.02
CA VAL A 24 7.19 -18.28 -6.18
C VAL A 24 6.26 -18.76 -7.28
N VAL A 25 5.49 -17.85 -7.86
CA VAL A 25 4.58 -18.11 -8.97
C VAL A 25 5.08 -17.37 -10.21
N VAL A 26 5.13 -18.11 -11.32
CA VAL A 26 5.36 -17.56 -12.66
C VAL A 26 4.03 -17.68 -13.41
N LEU A 27 3.58 -16.58 -14.01
CA LEU A 27 2.34 -16.54 -14.79
C LEU A 27 2.45 -15.53 -15.93
N ASP A 28 1.59 -15.67 -16.92
CA ASP A 28 1.49 -14.69 -18.01
C ASP A 28 0.96 -13.36 -17.47
N ARG A 29 1.58 -12.27 -17.94
CA ARG A 29 1.21 -10.91 -17.53
C ARG A 29 -0.21 -10.56 -17.94
N SER A 30 -0.66 -11.04 -19.10
CA SER A 30 -2.03 -10.89 -19.58
C SER A 30 -3.03 -11.51 -18.59
N THR A 31 -2.80 -12.76 -18.17
CA THR A 31 -3.64 -13.44 -17.17
C THR A 31 -3.65 -12.71 -15.83
N TYR A 32 -2.50 -12.18 -15.40
CA TYR A 32 -2.45 -11.37 -14.18
C TYR A 32 -3.34 -10.11 -14.30
N ILE A 33 -3.20 -9.35 -15.40
CA ILE A 33 -3.96 -8.12 -15.63
C ILE A 33 -5.46 -8.43 -15.72
N GLU A 34 -5.85 -9.48 -16.45
CA GLU A 34 -7.24 -9.92 -16.57
C GLU A 34 -7.86 -10.23 -15.20
N LYS A 35 -7.17 -11.05 -14.38
CA LYS A 35 -7.64 -11.38 -13.03
C LYS A 35 -7.73 -10.15 -12.11
N MET A 36 -6.78 -9.22 -12.21
CA MET A 36 -6.83 -7.96 -11.46
C MET A 36 -7.99 -7.08 -11.92
N ASN A 37 -8.25 -6.99 -13.23
CA ASN A 37 -9.38 -6.22 -13.75
C ASN A 37 -10.72 -6.83 -13.31
N HIS A 38 -10.87 -8.15 -13.37
CA HIS A 38 -12.06 -8.82 -12.85
C HIS A 38 -12.25 -8.59 -11.34
N LEU A 39 -11.15 -8.48 -10.57
CA LEU A 39 -11.24 -8.15 -9.15
C LEU A 39 -11.73 -6.71 -8.92
N LEU A 40 -11.30 -5.78 -9.78
CA LEU A 40 -11.69 -4.38 -9.74
C LEU A 40 -13.10 -4.13 -10.30
N ASP A 41 -13.61 -5.02 -11.14
CA ASP A 41 -14.97 -5.00 -11.70
C ASP A 41 -16.01 -5.49 -10.67
N SER A 42 -16.11 -4.76 -9.56
CA SER A 42 -17.12 -5.02 -8.53
C SER A 42 -17.74 -3.71 -8.05
N SER A 43 -18.89 -3.80 -7.37
CA SER A 43 -19.54 -2.64 -6.74
C SER A 43 -18.71 -1.97 -5.65
N THR A 44 -17.58 -2.56 -5.26
CA THR A 44 -16.67 -2.04 -4.23
C THR A 44 -15.76 -0.94 -4.75
N TYR A 45 -15.42 -0.94 -6.04
CA TYR A 45 -14.44 -0.04 -6.64
C TYR A 45 -15.09 0.89 -7.67
N CYS A 46 -14.53 2.09 -7.81
CA CYS A 46 -14.94 3.01 -8.86
C CYS A 46 -13.72 3.69 -9.49
N SER A 47 -13.79 3.94 -10.79
CA SER A 47 -12.76 4.67 -11.51
C SER A 47 -12.73 6.13 -11.06
N LEU A 48 -11.54 6.65 -10.81
CA LEU A 48 -11.32 8.06 -10.49
C LEU A 48 -11.01 8.85 -11.76
N LEU A 49 -11.53 10.08 -11.85
CA LEU A 49 -11.26 10.98 -12.99
C LEU A 49 -9.85 11.59 -12.95
N SER A 50 -9.25 11.66 -11.76
CA SER A 50 -7.91 12.20 -11.56
C SER A 50 -7.30 11.67 -10.27
N ASP A 51 -5.97 11.74 -10.17
CA ASP A 51 -5.24 11.30 -8.99
C ASP A 51 -5.47 12.27 -7.79
N PRO A 52 -6.12 11.82 -6.70
CA PRO A 52 -6.40 12.65 -5.54
C PRO A 52 -5.19 12.80 -4.59
N THR A 53 -4.06 12.16 -4.89
CA THR A 53 -2.89 12.06 -4.02
C THR A 53 -2.40 13.43 -3.56
N ASP A 54 -2.13 14.38 -4.46
CA ASP A 54 -1.60 15.69 -4.08
C ASP A 54 -2.62 16.54 -3.27
N ARG A 55 -3.91 16.40 -3.57
CA ARG A 55 -4.98 17.05 -2.80
C ARG A 55 -5.01 16.51 -1.36
N THR A 56 -4.96 15.19 -1.23
CA THR A 56 -4.95 14.49 0.07
C THR A 56 -3.72 14.88 0.90
N ARG A 57 -2.54 14.95 0.27
CA ARG A 57 -1.32 15.44 0.90
C ARG A 57 -1.44 16.85 1.44
N LYS A 58 -1.94 17.79 0.63
CA LYS A 58 -2.10 19.20 1.05
C LYS A 58 -3.04 19.31 2.23
N ALA A 59 -4.17 18.61 2.18
CA ALA A 59 -5.13 18.55 3.29
C ALA A 59 -4.49 17.98 4.56
N LEU A 60 -3.78 16.86 4.45
CA LEU A 60 -3.10 16.25 5.59
C LEU A 60 -2.01 17.17 6.17
N ARG A 61 -1.20 17.81 5.32
CA ARG A 61 -0.18 18.76 5.77
C ARG A 61 -0.80 19.93 6.54
N SER A 62 -1.93 20.47 6.07
CA SER A 62 -2.64 21.54 6.79
C SER A 62 -3.07 21.06 8.17
N LEU A 63 -3.70 19.89 8.23
CA LEU A 63 -4.14 19.28 9.48
C LEU A 63 -2.99 19.11 10.48
N LEU A 64 -1.87 18.55 10.03
CA LEU A 64 -0.69 18.35 10.88
C LEU A 64 -0.10 19.66 11.41
N LEU A 65 -0.07 20.72 10.61
CA LEU A 65 0.41 22.04 11.06
C LEU A 65 -0.53 22.65 12.12
N ASP A 66 -1.85 22.49 11.94
CA ASP A 66 -2.83 23.00 12.89
C ASP A 66 -2.75 22.26 14.23
N TYR A 67 -2.65 20.94 14.21
CA TYR A 67 -2.46 20.14 15.42
C TYR A 67 -1.11 20.40 16.09
N ALA A 68 -0.02 20.52 15.32
CA ALA A 68 1.30 20.84 15.88
C ALA A 68 1.31 22.17 16.64
N ARG A 69 0.56 23.18 16.16
CA ARG A 69 0.42 24.48 16.86
C ARG A 69 -0.34 24.34 18.18
N GLN A 70 -1.35 23.47 18.23
CA GLN A 70 -2.18 23.26 19.41
C GLN A 70 -1.48 22.37 20.45
N SER A 71 -0.92 21.23 20.02
CA SER A 71 -0.27 20.27 20.91
C SER A 71 1.15 20.65 21.30
N LYS A 72 1.78 21.56 20.53
CA LYS A 72 3.23 21.89 20.63
C LYS A 72 4.14 20.68 20.39
N GLU A 73 3.66 19.68 19.66
CA GLU A 73 4.43 18.48 19.35
C GLU A 73 5.33 18.68 18.12
N ASP A 74 6.65 18.56 18.31
CA ASP A 74 7.63 18.72 17.24
C ASP A 74 7.51 17.64 16.16
N LYS A 75 7.14 16.41 16.53
CA LYS A 75 6.98 15.28 15.60
C LYS A 75 5.94 15.58 14.52
N LEU A 76 4.81 16.21 14.88
CA LEU A 76 3.78 16.62 13.91
C LEU A 76 4.29 17.70 12.93
N SER A 77 5.10 18.65 13.41
CA SER A 77 5.74 19.66 12.56
C SER A 77 6.72 19.02 11.56
N ARG A 78 7.49 18.02 12.00
CA ARG A 78 8.41 17.26 11.13
C ARG A 78 7.65 16.44 10.07
N LEU A 79 6.56 15.77 10.46
CA LEU A 79 5.69 15.04 9.54
C LEU A 79 5.08 15.98 8.49
N ALA A 80 4.56 17.13 8.92
CA ALA A 80 4.06 18.14 8.00
C ALA A 80 5.14 18.51 6.99
N ASN A 81 6.36 18.83 7.44
CA ASN A 81 7.48 19.22 6.59
C ASN A 81 7.90 18.14 5.60
N HIS A 82 7.82 16.87 5.98
CA HIS A 82 8.03 15.75 5.06
C HIS A 82 7.02 15.75 3.90
N LEU A 83 5.77 16.15 4.16
CA LEU A 83 4.71 16.26 3.14
C LEU A 83 4.78 17.55 2.29
N LYS A 84 5.84 18.35 2.40
CA LYS A 84 5.95 19.64 1.67
C LYS A 84 6.02 19.44 0.15
N TYR A 85 6.79 18.46 -0.32
CA TYR A 85 7.05 18.22 -1.74
C TYR A 85 6.36 16.92 -2.20
N SER A 86 5.90 16.88 -3.45
CA SER A 86 5.24 15.69 -4.00
C SER A 86 6.18 14.50 -4.21
N SER A 87 7.49 14.75 -4.27
CA SER A 87 8.51 13.73 -4.49
C SER A 87 8.84 12.88 -3.25
N THR A 88 8.31 13.23 -2.08
CA THR A 88 8.66 12.54 -0.82
C THR A 88 7.82 11.31 -0.54
N PHE A 89 6.71 11.13 -1.26
CA PHE A 89 5.80 10.00 -1.09
C PHE A 89 5.42 9.39 -2.43
N LYS A 90 4.76 8.24 -2.38
CA LYS A 90 4.22 7.53 -3.54
C LYS A 90 2.71 7.36 -3.40
N CYS A 91 2.01 7.34 -4.54
CA CYS A 91 0.64 6.87 -4.58
C CYS A 91 0.61 5.39 -4.15
N PRO A 92 -0.30 4.98 -3.25
CA PRO A 92 -0.45 3.57 -2.91
C PRO A 92 -0.74 2.72 -4.14
N GLU A 93 0.03 1.64 -4.30
CA GLU A 93 -0.12 0.73 -5.43
C GLU A 93 -0.85 -0.53 -5.00
N MET A 94 -1.82 -0.98 -5.79
CA MET A 94 -2.49 -2.27 -5.58
C MET A 94 -1.79 -3.38 -6.39
N TYR A 95 -1.61 -4.54 -5.78
CA TYR A 95 -1.21 -5.77 -6.47
C TYR A 95 -1.96 -6.99 -5.93
N GLY A 96 -2.00 -8.07 -6.70
CA GLY A 96 -2.66 -9.31 -6.37
C GLY A 96 -1.67 -10.42 -6.01
N LEU A 97 -1.95 -11.16 -4.94
CA LEU A 97 -1.24 -12.39 -4.61
C LEU A 97 -2.09 -13.61 -4.97
N PRO A 98 -1.62 -14.55 -5.82
CA PRO A 98 -2.38 -15.75 -6.18
C PRO A 98 -2.57 -16.68 -4.97
N LYS A 99 -3.83 -17.04 -4.70
CA LYS A 99 -4.22 -18.06 -3.72
C LYS A 99 -4.18 -19.44 -4.35
N ILE A 100 -2.98 -20.01 -4.46
CA ILE A 100 -2.73 -21.30 -5.12
C ILE A 100 -3.43 -22.50 -4.45
N ASP A 101 -3.89 -22.34 -3.20
CA ASP A 101 -4.62 -23.34 -2.42
C ASP A 101 -6.13 -23.38 -2.71
N LYS A 102 -6.62 -22.55 -3.65
CA LYS A 102 -8.05 -22.40 -3.96
C LYS A 102 -8.34 -22.76 -5.42
N PRO A 103 -9.53 -23.32 -5.73
CA PRO A 103 -9.96 -23.52 -7.11
C PRO A 103 -9.96 -22.18 -7.84
N ASP A 104 -9.66 -22.21 -9.13
CA ASP A 104 -9.53 -21.04 -10.03
C ASP A 104 -8.46 -20.01 -9.64
N ILE A 105 -7.68 -20.27 -8.58
CA ILE A 105 -6.55 -19.45 -8.11
C ILE A 105 -6.93 -17.96 -8.07
N PRO A 106 -7.92 -17.55 -7.24
CA PRO A 106 -8.29 -16.16 -7.06
C PRO A 106 -7.13 -15.37 -6.46
N PHE A 107 -7.12 -14.06 -6.69
CA PHE A 107 -6.07 -13.19 -6.16
C PHE A 107 -6.53 -12.52 -4.86
N ARG A 108 -5.62 -12.36 -3.90
CA ARG A 108 -5.79 -11.47 -2.76
C ARG A 108 -5.31 -10.08 -3.17
N PRO A 109 -6.18 -9.06 -3.20
CA PRO A 109 -5.74 -7.70 -3.47
C PRO A 109 -5.02 -7.15 -2.22
N ILE A 110 -3.87 -6.54 -2.43
CA ILE A 110 -3.06 -5.88 -1.41
C ILE A 110 -2.79 -4.46 -1.87
N VAL A 111 -3.04 -3.48 -1.00
CA VAL A 111 -2.65 -2.08 -1.24
C VAL A 111 -1.34 -1.80 -0.49
N CYS A 112 -0.30 -1.48 -1.24
CA CYS A 112 1.00 -1.09 -0.70
C CYS A 112 0.96 0.38 -0.27
N SER A 113 0.80 0.62 1.02
CA SER A 113 0.86 1.97 1.59
C SER A 113 2.27 2.37 2.05
N ILE A 114 3.31 1.61 1.70
CA ILE A 114 4.69 1.93 2.09
C ILE A 114 5.12 3.23 1.41
N ASN A 115 5.69 4.16 2.18
CA ASN A 115 6.06 5.50 1.71
C ASN A 115 4.90 6.30 1.11
N SER A 116 3.65 5.97 1.46
CA SER A 116 2.50 6.78 1.07
C SER A 116 2.36 8.01 1.97
N ILE A 117 1.46 8.92 1.57
CA ILE A 117 1.15 10.16 2.30
C ILE A 117 0.83 9.91 3.78
N THR A 118 0.18 8.79 4.10
CA THR A 118 -0.28 8.47 5.46
C THR A 118 0.68 7.56 6.22
N TYR A 119 1.75 7.07 5.59
CA TYR A 119 2.63 6.05 6.16
C TYR A 119 3.28 6.48 7.48
N GLU A 120 3.99 7.62 7.46
CA GLU A 120 4.71 8.13 8.63
C GLU A 120 3.75 8.54 9.76
N LEU A 121 2.59 9.12 9.41
CA LEU A 121 1.56 9.43 10.40
C LEU A 121 0.99 8.15 11.03
N SER A 122 0.72 7.12 10.23
CA SER A 122 0.20 5.84 10.74
C SER A 122 1.19 5.18 11.69
N SER A 123 2.49 5.25 11.38
CA SER A 123 3.56 4.79 12.26
C SER A 123 3.56 5.55 13.59
N HIS A 124 3.45 6.88 13.52
CA HIS A 124 3.37 7.71 14.72
C HIS A 124 2.13 7.41 15.58
N LEU A 125 0.96 7.27 14.96
CA LEU A 125 -0.28 6.93 15.67
C LEU A 125 -0.20 5.54 16.32
N LYS A 126 0.44 4.59 15.65
CA LYS A 126 0.73 3.27 16.24
C LYS A 126 1.53 3.42 17.53
N ASP A 127 2.60 4.21 17.55
CA ASP A 127 3.40 4.43 18.77
C ASP A 127 2.57 5.01 19.93
N VAL A 128 1.62 5.90 19.61
CA VAL A 128 0.73 6.54 20.59
C VAL A 128 -0.32 5.56 21.12
N ILE A 129 -0.90 4.73 20.26
CA ILE A 129 -2.00 3.83 20.59
C ILE A 129 -1.49 2.54 21.23
N GLN A 130 -0.30 2.04 20.84
CA GLN A 130 0.23 0.75 21.27
C GLN A 130 0.29 0.55 22.80
N PRO A 131 0.67 1.54 23.62
CA PRO A 131 0.63 1.41 25.08
C PRO A 131 -0.78 1.23 25.65
N LEU A 132 -1.80 1.76 24.98
CA LEU A 132 -3.19 1.71 25.46
C LEU A 132 -3.83 0.35 25.22
N VAL A 133 -3.46 -0.33 24.14
CA VAL A 133 -3.99 -1.66 23.78
C VAL A 133 -3.39 -2.78 24.63
N ARG A 134 -2.15 -2.62 25.12
CA ARG A 134 -1.45 -3.65 25.90
C ARG A 134 -1.99 -3.86 27.33
N ASN A 135 -2.90 -3.01 27.80
CA ASN A 135 -3.48 -3.13 29.13
C ASN A 135 -4.69 -4.08 29.21
N GLU A 136 -5.18 -4.63 28.08
CA GLU A 136 -6.33 -5.54 28.07
C GLU A 136 -5.94 -7.04 28.09
N ASP A 137 -4.66 -7.39 27.98
CA ASP A 137 -4.18 -8.78 28.01
C ASP A 137 -3.76 -9.26 29.44
N LEU A 138 -4.19 -8.57 30.50
CA LEU A 138 -3.88 -8.89 31.91
C LEU A 138 -5.13 -9.17 32.79
N LEU A 139 -6.26 -9.55 32.19
CA LEU A 139 -7.41 -10.15 32.87
C LEU A 139 -7.79 -11.47 32.21
#